data_AF-A0A8J6QRY0-F1
#
_entry.id   AF-A0A8J6QRY0-F1
#
_cell.length_a   1.000
_cell.length_b   1.000
_cell.length_c   1.000
_cell.angle_alpha   90.00
_cell.angle_beta   90.00
_cell.angle_gamma   90.00
#
_symmetry.space_group_name_H-M   'P 1'
#
loop_
_entity.id
_entity.type
_entity.pdbx_description
1 polymer ?
#
loop_
_entity_poly.entity_id
_entity_poly.type
_entity_poly.pdbx_seq_one_letter_code
_entity_poly.pdbx_strand_id
1 'polypeptide(L)'
;MSDRDSLLYLKDILDSIEAIQSFVKDISFERFINDRKTLSASIRELEIIGEAAGRVSPQIQQQFSDIPWRTMKDFRNVLAHHYFGINANLAR
;
A
#
# COMPACT_ATOMS: atom_id res chain seq x y z
N MET A 1 -1.45 2.90 21.84
CA MET A 1 -1.95 3.96 20.94
C MET A 1 -3.28 4.45 21.44
N SER A 2 -3.51 5.76 21.40
CA SER A 2 -4.85 6.30 21.56
C SER A 2 -5.64 6.17 20.24
N ASP A 3 -6.97 6.28 20.31
CA ASP A 3 -7.80 6.32 19.10
C ASP A 3 -7.50 7.57 18.25
N ARG A 4 -7.05 8.66 18.88
CA ARG A 4 -6.57 9.86 18.19
C ARG A 4 -5.34 9.58 17.32
N ASP A 5 -4.43 8.72 17.78
CA ASP A 5 -3.26 8.31 16.98
C ASP A 5 -3.68 7.39 15.82
N SER A 6 -4.72 6.57 16.03
CA SER A 6 -5.23 5.67 14.98
C SER A 6 -5.86 6.43 13.81
N LEU A 7 -6.51 7.56 14.07
CA LEU A 7 -7.04 8.43 13.02
C LEU A 7 -5.92 8.98 12.10
N LEU A 8 -4.74 9.26 12.64
CA LEU A 8 -3.59 9.69 11.83
C LEU A 8 -3.14 8.57 10.89
N TYR A 9 -3.04 7.34 11.38
CA TYR A 9 -2.69 6.20 10.52
C TYR A 9 -3.74 5.88 9.47
N LEU A 10 -5.03 6.01 9.80
CA LEU A 10 -6.10 5.88 8.81
C LEU A 10 -6.01 6.96 7.73
N LYS A 11 -5.64 8.18 8.12
CA LYS A 11 -5.39 9.27 7.18
C LYS A 11 -4.19 8.97 6.28
N ASP A 12 -3.07 8.50 6.84
CA ASP A 12 -1.88 8.12 6.06
C ASP A 12 -2.24 7.06 5.00
N ILE A 13 -3.09 6.09 5.35
CA ILE A 13 -3.58 5.07 4.41
C ILE A 13 -4.38 5.72 3.27
N LEU A 14 -5.32 6.61 3.59
CA LEU A 14 -6.15 7.28 2.59
C LEU A 14 -5.32 8.18 1.66
N ASP A 15 -4.44 9.02 2.23
CA ASP A 15 -3.56 9.91 1.47
C ASP A 15 -2.67 9.09 0.51
N SER A 16 -2.16 7.92 0.95
CA SER A 16 -1.37 7.00 0.12
C SER A 16 -2.18 6.37 -1.01
N ILE A 17 -3.43 5.97 -0.75
CA ILE A 17 -4.35 5.42 -1.77
C ILE A 17 -4.62 6.47 -2.84
N GLU A 18 -4.94 7.70 -2.45
CA GLU A 18 -5.20 8.81 -3.36
C GLU A 18 -3.96 9.13 -4.21
N ALA A 19 -2.77 9.13 -3.59
CA ALA A 19 -1.51 9.31 -4.30
C ALA A 19 -1.30 8.23 -5.37
N ILE A 20 -1.42 6.94 -5.02
CA ILE A 20 -1.31 5.82 -5.98
C ILE A 20 -2.31 5.99 -7.13
N GLN A 21 -3.58 6.27 -6.82
CA GLN A 21 -4.62 6.48 -7.82
C GLN A 21 -4.27 7.62 -8.78
N SER A 22 -3.67 8.70 -8.27
CA SER A 22 -3.20 9.82 -9.09
C SER A 22 -2.02 9.45 -10.00
N PHE A 23 -1.10 8.62 -9.51
CA PHE A 23 0.08 8.20 -10.26
C PHE A 23 -0.27 7.28 -11.43
N VAL A 24 -1.24 6.40 -11.21
CA VAL A 24 -1.67 5.41 -12.21
C VAL A 24 -2.85 5.87 -13.05
N LYS A 25 -3.32 7.11 -12.85
CA LYS A 25 -4.40 7.67 -13.63
C LYS A 25 -3.96 7.82 -15.09
N ASP A 26 -4.78 7.30 -16.01
CA ASP A 26 -4.58 7.40 -17.46
C ASP A 26 -3.23 6.83 -17.97
N ILE A 27 -2.58 5.97 -17.18
CA ILE A 27 -1.36 5.24 -17.57
C ILE A 27 -1.73 3.80 -17.98
N SER A 28 -1.16 3.30 -19.08
CA SER A 28 -1.27 1.87 -19.38
C SER A 28 -0.37 1.06 -18.45
N PHE A 29 -0.69 -0.21 -18.25
CA PHE A 29 0.15 -1.12 -17.45
C PHE A 29 1.59 -1.19 -17.99
N GLU A 30 1.76 -1.29 -19.30
CA GLU A 30 3.08 -1.30 -19.94
C GLU A 30 3.87 -0.02 -19.63
N ARG A 31 3.22 1.15 -19.68
CA ARG A 31 3.87 2.41 -19.35
C ARG A 31 4.17 2.52 -17.86
N PHE A 32 3.32 1.98 -17.00
CA PHE A 32 3.53 1.93 -15.56
C PHE A 32 4.79 1.12 -15.19
N ILE A 33 4.92 -0.11 -15.71
CA ILE A 33 6.07 -0.97 -15.37
C ILE A 33 7.40 -0.47 -15.96
N ASN A 34 7.35 0.31 -17.03
CA ASN A 34 8.54 0.91 -17.66
C ASN A 34 8.87 2.32 -17.12
N ASP A 35 7.94 2.97 -16.41
CA ASP A 35 8.20 4.23 -15.70
C ASP A 35 8.69 3.95 -14.29
N ARG A 36 10.01 3.81 -14.14
CA ARG A 36 10.66 3.54 -12.85
C ARG A 36 10.26 4.51 -11.75
N LYS A 37 10.02 5.79 -12.08
CA LYS A 37 9.63 6.79 -11.07
C LYS A 37 8.24 6.49 -10.54
N THR A 38 7.27 6.27 -11.42
CA THR A 38 5.88 6.00 -11.07
C THR A 38 5.73 4.67 -10.34
N LEU A 39 6.46 3.63 -10.79
CA LEU A 39 6.51 2.34 -10.12
C LEU A 39 7.10 2.46 -8.70
N SER A 40 8.27 3.11 -8.55
CA SER A 40 8.89 3.33 -7.23
C SER A 40 8.03 4.19 -6.30
N ALA A 41 7.39 5.23 -6.81
CA ALA A 41 6.47 6.06 -6.02
C ALA A 41 5.27 5.25 -5.52
N SER A 42 4.63 4.48 -6.41
CA SER A 42 3.48 3.64 -6.04
C SER A 42 3.83 2.61 -4.96
N ILE A 43 5.04 2.05 -5.04
CA ILE A 43 5.48 1.04 -4.08
C ILE A 43 5.86 1.64 -2.74
N ARG A 44 6.41 2.85 -2.75
CA ARG A 44 6.59 3.61 -1.52
C ARG A 44 5.26 3.86 -0.80
N GLU A 45 4.22 4.27 -1.52
CA GLU A 45 2.90 4.48 -0.91
C GLU A 45 2.28 3.18 -0.39
N LEU A 46 2.48 2.05 -1.09
CA LEU A 46 2.04 0.73 -0.60
C LEU A 46 2.77 0.29 0.68
N GLU A 47 4.05 0.62 0.84
CA GLU A 47 4.78 0.41 2.09
C GLU A 47 4.19 1.23 3.26
N ILE A 48 3.82 2.49 2.99
CA ILE A 48 3.22 3.39 3.98
C ILE A 48 1.87 2.83 4.43
N ILE A 49 1.04 2.37 3.50
CA ILE A 49 -0.24 1.70 3.81
C ILE A 49 -0.02 0.52 4.75
N GLY A 50 0.94 -0.36 4.47
CA GLY A 50 1.20 -1.53 5.29
C GLY A 50 1.70 -1.20 6.70
N GLU A 51 2.60 -0.22 6.81
CA GLU A 51 3.10 0.26 8.10
C GLU A 51 1.98 0.91 8.93
N ALA A 52 1.20 1.82 8.32
CA ALA A 52 0.10 2.50 8.98
C ALA A 52 -0.99 1.51 9.42
N ALA A 53 -1.35 0.54 8.57
CA ALA A 53 -2.30 -0.52 8.91
C ALA A 53 -1.86 -1.35 10.12
N GLY A 54 -0.56 -1.54 10.32
CA GLY A 54 -0.02 -2.22 11.50
C GLY A 54 -0.08 -1.41 12.78
N ARG A 55 -0.22 -0.08 12.66
CA ARG A 55 -0.26 0.87 13.78
C ARG A 55 -1.68 1.32 14.16
N VAL A 56 -2.71 1.01 13.38
CA VAL A 56 -4.10 1.21 13.81
C VAL A 56 -4.38 0.38 15.08
N SER A 57 -5.14 0.91 16.05
CA SER A 57 -5.41 0.20 17.30
C SER A 57 -6.12 -1.16 17.07
N PRO A 58 -5.84 -2.20 17.88
CA PRO A 58 -6.53 -3.48 17.76
C PRO A 58 -8.05 -3.37 17.88
N GLN A 59 -8.54 -2.43 18.69
CA GLN A 59 -9.96 -2.16 18.87
C GLN A 59 -10.61 -1.72 17.55
N ILE A 60 -9.99 -0.79 16.83
CA ILE A 60 -10.48 -0.35 15.51
C ILE A 60 -10.34 -1.47 14.48
N GLN A 61 -9.23 -2.21 14.48
CA GLN A 61 -9.06 -3.35 13.58
C GLN A 61 -10.14 -4.42 13.79
N GLN A 62 -10.53 -4.68 15.04
CA GLN A 62 -11.59 -5.63 15.38
C GLN A 62 -12.97 -5.09 15.03
N GLN A 63 -13.22 -3.80 15.26
CA GLN A 63 -14.49 -3.14 14.91
C GLN A 63 -14.73 -3.16 13.39
N PHE A 64 -13.67 -2.99 12.60
CA PHE A 64 -13.72 -3.03 11.13
C PHE A 64 -13.02 -4.28 10.59
N SER A 65 -13.49 -5.46 11.01
CA SER A 65 -12.89 -6.76 10.66
C SER A 65 -12.97 -7.12 9.18
N ASP A 66 -13.86 -6.47 8.42
CA ASP A 66 -14.00 -6.69 6.97
C ASP A 66 -12.82 -6.10 6.18
N ILE A 67 -12.09 -5.15 6.78
CA ILE A 67 -10.88 -4.60 6.20
C ILE A 67 -9.74 -5.61 6.38
N PRO A 68 -8.97 -5.94 5.33
CA PRO A 68 -7.93 -6.97 5.39
C PRO A 68 -6.64 -6.44 6.04
N TRP A 69 -6.70 -6.02 7.31
CA TRP A 69 -5.58 -5.42 8.06
C TRP A 69 -4.30 -6.26 8.01
N ARG A 70 -4.44 -7.58 8.14
CA ARG A 70 -3.30 -8.50 8.09
C ARG A 70 -2.65 -8.52 6.70
N THR A 71 -3.45 -8.60 5.64
CA THR A 71 -2.93 -8.56 4.26
C THR A 71 -2.21 -7.24 3.98
N MET A 72 -2.77 -6.11 4.41
CA MET A 72 -2.12 -4.80 4.22
C MET A 72 -0.76 -4.74 4.93
N LYS A 73 -0.69 -5.22 6.18
CA LYS A 73 0.59 -5.35 6.93
C LYS A 73 1.59 -6.23 6.21
N ASP A 74 1.16 -7.43 5.80
CA ASP A 74 2.02 -8.46 5.23
C ASP A 74 2.52 -8.06 3.82
N PHE A 75 1.79 -7.18 3.13
CA PHE A 75 2.17 -6.69 1.80
C PHE A 75 3.51 -5.95 1.78
N ARG A 76 3.90 -5.29 2.88
CA ARG A 76 5.24 -4.71 3.06
C ARG A 76 6.34 -5.77 2.89
N ASN A 77 6.12 -6.97 3.43
CA ASN A 77 7.09 -8.07 3.35
C ASN A 77 7.17 -8.60 1.92
N VAL A 78 6.02 -8.73 1.24
CA VAL A 78 5.98 -9.17 -0.17
C VAL A 78 6.71 -8.18 -1.07
N LEU A 79 6.50 -6.87 -0.92
CA LEU A 79 7.22 -5.86 -1.70
C LEU A 79 8.72 -5.88 -1.41
N ALA A 80 9.14 -5.93 -0.14
CA ALA A 80 10.55 -5.99 0.22
C ALA A 80 11.27 -7.25 -0.32
N HIS A 81 10.57 -8.38 -0.43
CA HIS A 81 11.14 -9.64 -0.91
C HIS A 81 11.04 -9.83 -2.45
N HIS A 82 9.96 -9.35 -3.09
CA HIS A 82 9.73 -9.54 -4.52
C HIS A 82 10.22 -8.39 -5.40
N TYR A 83 10.68 -7.25 -4.85
CA TYR A 83 11.32 -6.20 -5.66
C TYR A 83 12.65 -6.62 -6.29
N PHE A 84 13.25 -7.72 -5.83
CA PHE A 84 14.37 -8.38 -6.50
C PHE A 84 13.95 -9.37 -7.60
N GLY A 85 12.64 -9.58 -7.82
CA GLY A 85 12.13 -10.67 -8.64
C GLY A 85 10.93 -10.34 -9.52
N ILE A 86 10.58 -9.07 -9.74
CA ILE A 86 9.58 -8.72 -10.77
C ILE A 86 10.24 -8.87 -12.16
N ASN A 87 10.35 -10.13 -12.58
CA ASN A 87 10.33 -10.47 -14.00
C ASN A 87 8.96 -10.05 -14.52
N ALA A 88 8.95 -9.15 -15.49
CA ALA A 88 7.79 -8.70 -16.25
C ALA A 88 7.22 -9.83 -17.15
N ASN A 89 6.86 -10.97 -16.57
CA ASN A 89 6.32 -12.14 -17.26
C ASN A 89 5.08 -12.72 -16.55
N LEU A 90 4.18 -11.86 -16.08
CA LEU A 90 2.78 -12.25 -15.85
C LEU A 90 1.93 -11.77 -17.02
N ALA A 91 2.23 -12.34 -18.18
CA ALA A 91 1.36 -12.35 -19.34
C ALA A 91 1.47 -13.74 -19.98
N ARG A 92 0.84 -14.73 -19.34
CA ARG A 92 0.10 -15.87 -19.92
C ARG A 92 -0.35 -16.83 -18.83
#